data_AF-A0A3N1HA72-F1
#
_entry.id   AF-A0A3N1HA72-F1
#
_cell.length_a   1.000
_cell.length_b   1.000
_cell.length_c   1.000
_cell.angle_alpha   90.00
_cell.angle_beta   90.00
_cell.angle_gamma   90.00
#
_symmetry.space_group_name_H-M   'P 1'
#
loop_
_entity.id
_entity.type
_entity.pdbx_description
1 polymer ?
#
loop_
_entity_poly.entity_id
_entity_poly.type
_entity_poly.pdbx_seq_one_letter_code
_entity_poly.pdbx_strand_id
1 'polypeptide(L)' 'MDVGVEIQGKVLAIIEGSRDFVKIRTLLDGWQADGIPTGHLVDELTDLMLDLRAQNRADDEDAVAEVLDVLADW' A
#
# COMPACT_ATOMS: atom_id res chain seq x y z
N MET A 1 11.00 12.56 7.91
CA MET A 1 10.77 11.57 6.82
C MET A 1 9.29 11.66 6.52
N ASP A 2 8.90 11.78 5.26
CA ASP A 2 7.48 11.85 4.91
C ASP A 2 6.89 10.45 5.10
N VAL A 3 5.91 10.33 6.01
CA VAL A 3 5.30 9.05 6.39
C VAL A 3 4.59 8.44 5.19
N GLY A 4 4.00 9.26 4.32
CA GLY A 4 3.36 8.80 3.09
C GLY A 4 4.33 8.12 2.14
N VAL A 5 5.47 8.78 1.86
CA VAL A 5 6.54 8.21 1.01
C VAL A 5 7.10 6.91 1.61
N GLU A 6 7.19 6.80 2.93
CA GLU A 6 7.62 5.57 3.60
C GLU A 6 6.59 4.43 3.40
N ILE A 7 5.30 4.75 3.52
CA ILE A 7 4.21 3.80 3.29
C ILE A 7 4.27 3.25 1.87
N GLN A 8 4.22 4.15 0.89
CA GLN A 8 4.22 3.82 -0.53
C GLN A 8 5.46 2.99 -0.90
N GLY A 9 6.64 3.44 -0.46
CA GLY A 9 7.91 2.77 -0.78
C GLY A 9 8.00 1.35 -0.23
N LYS A 10 7.58 1.10 1.02
CA LYS A 10 7.65 -0.25 1.60
C LYS A 10 6.61 -1.19 0.99
N VAL A 11 5.40 -0.71 0.71
CA VAL A 11 4.36 -1.53 0.07
C VAL A 11 4.78 -1.90 -1.35
N LEU A 12 5.24 -0.92 -2.14
CA LEU A 12 5.74 -1.16 -3.48
C LEU A 12 6.91 -2.15 -3.49
N ALA A 13 7.86 -2.04 -2.56
CA ALA A 13 8.99 -2.96 -2.46
C ALA A 13 8.56 -4.42 -2.19
N ILE A 14 7.49 -4.63 -1.41
CA ILE A 14 6.96 -5.98 -1.16
C ILE A 14 6.26 -6.52 -2.41
N ILE A 15 5.50 -5.68 -3.11
CA ILE A 15 4.83 -6.01 -4.37
C ILE A 15 5.84 -6.36 -5.46
N GLU A 16 6.88 -5.55 -5.66
CA GLU A 16 7.92 -5.79 -6.67
C GLU A 16 8.74 -7.05 -6.37
N GLY A 17 8.99 -7.34 -5.08
CA GLY A 17 9.88 -8.44 -4.70
C GLY A 17 9.19 -9.79 -4.58
N SER A 18 8.02 -9.84 -3.94
CA SER A 18 7.41 -11.11 -3.50
C SER A 18 5.90 -11.19 -3.68
N ARG A 19 5.20 -10.04 -3.78
CA ARG A 19 3.73 -9.96 -3.73
C ARG A 19 3.14 -10.69 -2.53
N ASP A 20 3.85 -10.65 -1.41
CA ASP A 20 3.40 -11.30 -0.17
C ASP A 20 2.39 -10.41 0.56
N PHE A 21 1.11 -10.66 0.29
CA PHE A 21 -0.02 -9.94 0.90
C PHE A 21 -0.09 -10.11 2.42
N VAL A 22 0.39 -11.22 2.98
CA VAL A 22 0.43 -11.41 4.44
C VAL A 22 1.44 -10.45 5.05
N LYS A 23 2.59 -10.27 4.38
CA LYS A 23 3.61 -9.30 4.80
C LYS A 23 3.14 -7.86 4.66
N ILE A 24 2.42 -7.53 3.58
CA ILE A 24 1.82 -6.19 3.39
C ILE A 24 0.81 -5.92 4.50
N ARG A 25 -0.09 -6.87 4.80
CA ARG A 25 -1.04 -6.74 5.91
C ARG A 25 -0.35 -6.52 7.24
N THR A 26 0.63 -7.36 7.58
CA THR A 26 1.40 -7.22 8.83
C THR A 26 2.06 -5.84 8.96
N LEU A 27 2.53 -5.29 7.85
CA LEU A 27 3.12 -3.95 7.81
C LEU A 27 2.07 -2.85 8.06
N LEU A 28 0.90 -2.95 7.42
CA LEU A 28 -0.22 -2.02 7.59
C LEU A 28 -0.76 -2.06 9.03
N ASP A 29 -0.91 -3.24 9.61
CA ASP A 29 -1.33 -3.43 11.00
C ASP A 29 -0.32 -2.79 11.97
N GLY A 30 0.97 -2.91 11.68
CA GLY A 30 2.04 -2.26 12.44
C GLY A 30 1.90 -0.74 12.44
N TRP A 31 1.65 -0.14 11.28
CA TRP A 31 1.42 1.30 11.19
C TRP A 31 0.14 1.77 11.88
N GLN A 32 -0.94 0.99 11.81
CA GLN A 32 -2.15 1.28 12.59
C GLN A 32 -1.87 1.23 14.10
N ALA A 33 -1.09 0.25 14.57
CA ALA A 33 -0.67 0.14 15.96
C ALA A 33 0.23 1.32 16.40
N ASP A 34 1.02 1.87 15.49
CA ASP A 34 1.83 3.08 15.69
C ASP A 34 1.00 4.38 15.63
N GLY A 35 -0.31 4.27 15.42
CA GLY A 35 -1.27 5.38 15.46
C GLY A 35 -1.56 6.03 14.11
N ILE A 36 -1.14 5.41 13.00
CA ILE A 36 -1.48 5.90 11.65
C ILE A 36 -2.95 5.55 11.36
N PRO A 37 -3.81 6.55 11.06
CA PRO A 37 -5.21 6.27 10.74
C PRO A 37 -5.35 5.46 9.46
N THR A 38 -6.28 4.51 9.44
CA THR A 38 -6.59 3.71 8.24
C THR A 38 -6.93 4.58 7.03
N GLY A 39 -7.65 5.69 7.24
CA GLY A 39 -7.93 6.64 6.15
C GLY A 39 -6.66 7.21 5.50
N HIS A 40 -5.62 7.50 6.29
CA HIS A 40 -4.34 7.96 5.75
C HIS A 40 -3.63 6.84 4.97
N LEU A 41 -3.66 5.60 5.46
CA LEU A 41 -3.12 4.45 4.70
C LEU A 41 -3.83 4.26 3.36
N VAL A 42 -5.16 4.41 3.34
CA VAL A 42 -5.97 4.31 2.12
C VAL A 42 -5.62 5.43 1.14
N ASP A 43 -5.50 6.67 1.61
CA ASP A 43 -5.12 7.82 0.77
C ASP A 43 -3.75 7.57 0.11
N GLU A 44 -2.74 7.17 0.90
CA GLU A 44 -1.38 6.93 0.41
C GLU A 44 -1.29 5.77 -0.58
N LEU A 45 -2.04 4.70 -0.35
CA LEU A 45 -2.09 3.56 -1.28
C LEU A 45 -2.87 3.89 -2.55
N THR A 46 -3.88 4.75 -2.46
CA THR A 46 -4.61 5.25 -3.63
C THR A 46 -3.70 6.12 -4.50
N ASP A 47 -2.91 7.00 -3.90
CA ASP A 47 -1.92 7.82 -4.60
C ASP A 47 -0.87 6.93 -5.29
N LEU A 48 -0.36 5.90 -4.60
CA LEU A 48 0.53 4.91 -5.20
C LEU A 48 -0.09 4.21 -6.41
N MET A 49 -1.35 3.76 -6.31
CA MET A 49 -2.07 3.12 -7.42
C MET A 49 -2.17 4.05 -8.64
N LEU A 50 -2.48 5.34 -8.42
CA LEU A 50 -2.55 6.36 -9.48
C LEU A 50 -1.18 6.62 -10.11
N ASP A 51 -0.12 6.64 -9.31
CA ASP A 51 1.25 6.80 -9.80
C ASP A 51 1.73 5.60 -10.63
N LEU A 52 1.38 4.37 -10.22
CA LEU A 52 1.68 3.15 -10.97
C LEU A 52 0.93 3.13 -12.31
N ARG A 53 -0.33 3.58 -12.30
CA ARG A 53 -1.13 3.74 -13.51
C ARG A 53 -0.51 4.76 -14.47
N ALA A 54 -0.06 5.91 -13.96
CA ALA A 54 0.62 6.93 -14.76
C ALA A 54 1.93 6.41 -15.38
N GLN A 55 2.59 5.46 -14.71
CA GLN A 55 3.79 4.76 -15.18
C GLN A 55 3.49 3.55 -16.07
N ASN A 56 2.22 3.24 -16.34
CA ASN A 56 1.78 2.07 -17.10
C ASN A 56 2.24 0.73 -16.48
N ARG A 57 2.27 0.65 -15.15
CA ARG A 57 2.63 -0.53 -14.36
C ARG A 57 1.38 -1.30 -13.90
N ALA A 58 0.60 -1.80 -14.85
CA ALA A 58 -0.70 -2.41 -14.60
C ALA A 58 -0.65 -3.58 -13.58
N ASP A 59 0.37 -4.45 -13.67
CA ASP A 59 0.47 -5.60 -12.75
C ASP A 59 0.71 -5.18 -11.29
N ASP A 60 1.35 -4.03 -11.07
CA ASP A 60 1.62 -3.52 -9.74
C ASP A 60 0.45 -2.63 -9.25
N GLU A 61 -0.20 -1.90 -10.16
CA GLU A 61 -1.48 -1.21 -9.91
C GLU A 61 -2.52 -2.20 -9.38
N ASP A 62 -2.72 -3.34 -10.07
CA ASP A 62 -3.66 -4.38 -9.67
C ASP A 62 -3.31 -4.94 -8.28
N ALA A 63 -2.02 -5.17 -8.00
CA ALA A 63 -1.59 -5.67 -6.69
C ALA A 63 -1.84 -4.65 -5.56
N VAL A 64 -1.68 -3.34 -5.82
CA VAL A 64 -2.03 -2.29 -4.85
C VAL A 64 -3.55 -2.21 -4.67
N ALA A 65 -4.32 -2.37 -5.74
CA ALA A 65 -5.79 -2.39 -5.68
C ALA A 65 -6.31 -3.55 -4.81
N GLU A 66 -5.71 -4.73 -4.90
CA GLU A 66 -6.04 -5.87 -4.01
C GLU A 66 -5.74 -5.55 -2.53
N VAL A 67 -4.65 -4.83 -2.25
CA VAL A 67 -4.32 -4.40 -0.88
C VAL A 67 -5.34 -3.39 -0.35
N LEU A 68 -5.77 -2.44 -1.19
CA LEU A 68 -6.80 -1.46 -0.86
C LEU A 68 -8.14 -2.13 -0.56
N ASP A 69 -8.53 -3.15 -1.33
CA ASP A 69 -9.77 -3.90 -1.11
C ASP A 69 -9.78 -4.59 0.26
N VAL A 70 -8.64 -5.19 0.64
CA VAL A 70 -8.47 -5.81 1.97
C VAL A 70 -8.57 -4.79 3.11
N LEU A 71 -8.09 -3.56 2.92
CA LEU A 71 -8.22 -2.49 3.91
C LEU A 71 -9.65 -1.94 4.00
N ALA A 72 -10.39 -1.93 2.89
CA ALA A 72 -11.76 -1.43 2.83
C ALA A 72 -12.80 -2.42 3.38
N ASP A 73 -12.49 -3.73 3.37
CA ASP A 73 -13.32 -4.80 3.96
C ASP A 73 -13.16 -4.91 5.49
N TRP A 74 -12.52 -3.94 6.13
CA TRP A 74 -12.15 -3.97 7.55
C TRP A 74 -12.94 -2.96 8.41
#